data_AF-A0A964AP54-F1
#
_entry.id   AF-A0A964AP54-F1
#
_cell.length_a   1.000
_cell.length_b   1.000
_cell.length_c   1.000
_cell.angle_alpha   90.00
_cell.angle_beta   90.00
_cell.angle_gamma   90.00
#
_symmetry.space_group_name_H-M   'P 1'
#
loop_
_entity.id
_entity.type
_entity.pdbx_description
1 polymer ?
#
loop_
_entity_poly.entity_id
_entity_poly.type
_entity_poly.pdbx_seq_one_letter_code
_entity_poly.pdbx_strand_id
1 'polypeptide(L)'
;MDPLLSRIQALSFPKQVAFAAHCAERLRREIDPLPEDGLPGESVIAEILDEAWDVATGEPVDTPRLLGLQRRFLDAAEVRTDTGAQVALYGSAIEQLIELILGEAERAALVQLISESMIDLVGMIYVDADTAEDQEEAWQRRALDRLQHTPGRTVTRAFFQSLREYVRGRRYVS
;
A
#
# COMPACT_ATOMS: atom_id res chain seq x y z
N MET A 1 23.16 -2.52 2.92
CA MET A 1 21.90 -2.52 3.69
C MET A 1 20.95 -1.62 2.96
N ASP A 2 19.75 -2.10 2.65
CA ASP A 2 18.74 -1.33 1.92
C ASP A 2 18.32 -0.07 2.71
N PRO A 3 18.49 1.14 2.15
CA PRO A 3 18.09 2.39 2.80
C PRO A 3 16.60 2.48 3.13
N LEU A 4 15.72 1.79 2.39
CA LEU A 4 14.28 1.80 2.60
C LEU A 4 13.89 0.88 3.76
N LEU A 5 14.37 -0.37 3.74
CA LEU A 5 14.10 -1.35 4.81
C LEU A 5 14.52 -0.85 6.19
N SER A 6 15.71 -0.25 6.30
CA SER A 6 16.20 0.27 7.58
C SER A 6 15.32 1.40 8.15
N ARG A 7 14.69 2.20 7.29
CA ARG A 7 13.75 3.25 7.72
C ARG A 7 12.42 2.66 8.18
N ILE A 8 11.94 1.62 7.50
CA ILE A 8 10.73 0.90 7.87
C ILE A 8 10.93 0.19 9.22
N GLN A 9 12.07 -0.45 9.43
CA GLN A 9 12.41 -1.13 10.69
C GLN A 9 12.41 -0.18 11.90
N ALA A 10 12.66 1.11 11.71
CA ALA A 10 12.61 2.10 12.77
C ALA A 10 11.19 2.58 13.12
N LEU A 11 10.17 2.14 12.37
CA LEU A 11 8.77 2.47 12.64
C LEU A 11 8.16 1.47 13.61
N SER A 12 7.38 1.98 14.57
CA SER A 12 6.49 1.17 15.40
C SER A 12 5.42 0.47 14.55
N PHE A 13 4.88 -0.66 15.01
CA PHE A 13 3.83 -1.40 14.30
C PHE A 13 2.70 -0.53 13.69
N PRO A 14 2.01 0.39 14.42
CA PRO A 14 0.94 1.20 13.81
C PRO A 14 1.42 2.10 12.67
N LYS A 15 2.68 2.56 12.72
CA LYS A 15 3.28 3.37 11.65
C LYS A 15 3.68 2.52 10.44
N GLN A 16 4.10 1.28 10.66
CA GLN A 16 4.31 0.31 9.59
C GLN A 16 3.00 0.03 8.86
N VAL A 17 1.92 -0.23 9.60
CA VAL A 17 0.57 -0.42 9.03
C VAL A 17 0.12 0.84 8.28
N ALA A 18 0.28 2.04 8.85
CA ALA A 18 -0.08 3.28 8.18
C ALA A 18 0.63 3.48 6.83
N PHE A 19 1.94 3.23 6.79
CA PHE A 19 2.73 3.37 5.59
C PHE A 19 2.33 2.33 4.53
N ALA A 20 2.19 1.07 4.94
CA ALA A 20 1.72 -0.02 4.07
C ALA A 20 0.31 0.27 3.50
N ALA A 21 -0.63 0.69 4.35
CA ALA A 21 -2.00 1.05 3.94
C ALA A 21 -1.99 2.21 2.94
N HIS A 22 -1.13 3.21 3.15
CA HIS A 22 -1.00 4.31 2.20
C HIS A 22 -0.45 3.86 0.84
N CYS A 23 0.59 3.02 0.82
CA CYS A 23 1.12 2.45 -0.43
C CYS A 23 0.04 1.63 -1.16
N ALA A 24 -0.73 0.82 -0.45
CA ALA A 24 -1.87 0.07 -1.02
C ALA A 24 -2.98 0.98 -1.55
N GLU A 25 -3.39 2.02 -0.83
CA GLU A 25 -4.35 3.01 -1.34
C GLU A 25 -3.85 3.71 -2.60
N ARG A 26 -2.54 3.92 -2.68
CA ARG A 26 -1.93 4.58 -3.82
C ARG A 26 -1.82 3.66 -5.03
N LEU A 27 -1.48 2.39 -4.85
CA LEU A 27 -1.59 1.35 -5.89
C LEU A 27 -2.98 1.37 -6.51
N ARG A 28 -4.04 1.40 -5.67
CA ARG A 28 -5.42 1.50 -6.14
C ARG A 28 -5.65 2.71 -7.04
N ARG A 29 -5.19 3.90 -6.62
CA ARG A 29 -5.37 5.16 -7.36
C ARG A 29 -4.68 5.16 -8.72
N GLU A 30 -3.54 4.48 -8.85
CA GLU A 30 -2.83 4.39 -10.12
C GLU A 30 -3.47 3.36 -11.08
N ILE A 31 -4.16 2.35 -10.55
CA ILE A 31 -4.86 1.31 -11.33
C ILE A 31 -6.26 1.75 -11.75
N ASP A 32 -6.97 2.50 -10.91
CA ASP A 32 -8.35 2.99 -11.16
C ASP A 32 -8.59 3.68 -12.53
N PRO A 33 -7.65 4.48 -13.10
CA PRO A 33 -7.83 5.06 -14.44
C PRO A 33 -7.59 4.08 -15.59
N LEU A 34 -7.17 2.83 -15.34
CA LEU A 34 -6.95 1.83 -16.38
C LEU A 34 -8.30 1.24 -16.83
N PRO A 35 -8.59 1.22 -18.13
CA PRO A 35 -9.86 0.77 -18.68
C PRO A 35 -9.96 -0.75 -18.71
N GLU A 36 -10.00 -1.40 -17.54
CA GLU A 36 -10.37 -2.81 -17.41
C GLU A 36 -11.30 -2.93 -16.21
N ASP A 37 -12.36 -3.74 -16.34
CA ASP A 37 -13.41 -3.94 -15.34
C ASP A 37 -12.87 -3.84 -13.90
N GLY A 38 -13.51 -3.00 -13.08
CA GLY A 38 -13.07 -2.66 -11.74
C GLY A 38 -12.52 -3.85 -10.93
N LEU A 39 -11.52 -3.56 -10.09
CA LEU A 39 -10.78 -4.54 -9.30
C LEU A 39 -11.73 -5.53 -8.60
N PRO A 40 -11.53 -6.86 -8.75
CA PRO A 40 -12.33 -7.85 -8.05
C PRO A 40 -12.32 -7.56 -6.55
N GLY A 41 -13.52 -7.44 -5.97
CA GLY A 41 -13.62 -7.16 -4.54
C GLY A 41 -13.27 -5.73 -4.14
N GLU A 42 -13.44 -4.73 -5.00
CA GLU A 42 -13.20 -3.32 -4.66
C GLU A 42 -13.82 -2.90 -3.32
N SER A 43 -15.05 -3.36 -3.02
CA SER A 43 -15.70 -3.10 -1.74
C SER A 43 -14.99 -3.79 -0.56
N VAL A 44 -14.55 -5.04 -0.71
CA VAL A 44 -13.84 -5.76 0.36
C VAL A 44 -12.44 -5.17 0.58
N ILE A 45 -11.78 -4.72 -0.49
CA ILE A 45 -10.48 -4.04 -0.41
C ILE A 45 -10.62 -2.69 0.31
N ALA A 46 -11.67 -1.92 0.03
CA ALA A 46 -11.96 -0.69 0.77
C ALA A 46 -12.16 -0.97 2.27
N GLU A 47 -12.92 -2.02 2.62
CA GLU A 47 -13.09 -2.47 4.01
C GLU A 47 -11.74 -2.85 4.65
N ILE A 48 -10.87 -3.60 3.95
CA ILE A 48 -9.53 -3.99 4.46
C ILE A 48 -8.66 -2.75 4.72
N LEU A 49 -8.70 -1.76 3.83
CA LEU A 49 -7.95 -0.52 4.00
C LEU A 49 -8.48 0.28 5.18
N ASP A 50 -9.79 0.33 5.39
CA ASP A 50 -10.38 0.97 6.57
C ASP A 50 -9.92 0.31 7.87
N GLU A 51 -9.93 -1.04 7.95
CA GLU A 51 -9.37 -1.76 9.10
C GLU A 51 -7.88 -1.43 9.33
N ALA A 52 -7.10 -1.33 8.26
CA ALA A 52 -5.68 -0.98 8.36
C ALA A 52 -5.49 0.42 8.99
N TRP A 53 -6.35 1.38 8.64
CA TRP A 53 -6.29 2.72 9.20
C TRP A 53 -6.77 2.79 10.65
N ASP A 54 -7.78 2.01 11.02
CA ASP A 54 -8.21 1.90 12.40
C ASP A 54 -7.04 1.39 13.27
N VAL A 55 -6.38 0.30 12.83
CA VAL A 55 -5.17 -0.25 13.49
C VAL A 55 -4.03 0.75 13.52
N ALA A 56 -3.79 1.50 12.44
CA ALA A 56 -2.77 2.53 12.38
C ALA A 56 -3.00 3.67 13.40
N THR A 57 -4.26 3.96 13.73
CA THR A 57 -4.62 4.94 14.76
C THR A 57 -4.64 4.39 16.18
N GLY A 58 -4.41 3.08 16.32
CA GLY A 58 -4.27 2.39 17.60
C GLY A 58 -5.52 1.67 18.09
N GLU A 59 -6.53 1.51 17.22
CA GLU A 59 -7.62 0.56 17.48
C GLU A 59 -7.05 -0.88 17.53
N PRO A 60 -7.59 -1.75 18.38
CA PRO A 60 -7.20 -3.15 18.41
C PRO A 60 -7.61 -3.87 17.11
N VAL A 61 -6.86 -4.89 16.73
CA VAL A 61 -7.18 -5.70 15.55
C VAL A 61 -8.43 -6.54 15.80
N ASP A 62 -9.46 -6.41 14.96
CA ASP A 62 -10.61 -7.33 14.92
C ASP A 62 -10.26 -8.55 14.04
N THR A 63 -9.58 -9.52 14.64
CA THR A 63 -9.11 -10.73 13.93
C THR A 63 -10.25 -11.49 13.23
N PRO A 64 -11.41 -11.77 13.87
CA PRO A 64 -12.52 -12.44 13.19
C PRO A 64 -13.01 -11.70 11.94
N ARG A 65 -13.13 -10.37 12.02
CA ARG A 65 -13.55 -9.56 10.88
C ARG A 65 -12.52 -9.58 9.77
N LEU A 66 -11.25 -9.39 10.10
CA LEU A 66 -10.16 -9.37 9.11
C LEU A 66 -9.98 -10.71 8.39
N LEU A 67 -10.14 -11.84 9.09
CA LEU A 67 -10.15 -13.18 8.45
C LEU A 67 -11.36 -13.35 7.51
N GLY A 68 -12.52 -12.81 7.87
CA GLY A 68 -13.70 -12.78 7.01
C GLY A 68 -13.47 -11.96 5.73
N LEU A 69 -12.81 -10.81 5.85
CA LEU A 69 -12.41 -9.96 4.73
C LEU A 69 -11.38 -10.67 3.84
N GLN A 70 -10.37 -11.31 4.44
CA GLN A 70 -9.35 -12.08 3.70
C GLN A 70 -9.99 -13.17 2.84
N ARG A 71 -10.92 -13.95 3.40
CA ARG A 71 -11.62 -14.99 2.65
C ARG A 71 -12.41 -14.42 1.48
N ARG A 72 -13.19 -13.36 1.72
CA ARG A 72 -13.97 -12.68 0.67
C ARG A 72 -13.07 -12.12 -0.45
N PHE A 73 -11.89 -11.61 -0.08
CA PHE A 73 -10.90 -11.13 -1.02
C PHE A 73 -10.34 -12.27 -1.88
N LEU A 74 -9.93 -13.39 -1.26
CA LEU A 74 -9.43 -14.55 -1.99
C LEU A 74 -10.49 -15.16 -2.92
N ASP A 75 -11.74 -15.28 -2.44
CA ASP A 75 -12.86 -15.76 -3.26
C ASP A 75 -13.09 -14.85 -4.49
N ALA A 76 -12.90 -13.53 -4.35
CA ALA A 76 -13.02 -12.58 -5.46
C ALA A 76 -11.84 -12.66 -6.44
N ALA A 77 -10.63 -12.89 -5.94
CA ALA A 77 -9.42 -13.03 -6.75
C ALA A 77 -9.42 -14.32 -7.58
N GLU A 78 -9.93 -15.43 -7.02
CA GLU A 78 -10.00 -16.74 -7.71
C GLU A 78 -10.89 -16.72 -8.96
N VAL A 79 -11.89 -15.83 -9.02
CA VAL A 79 -12.87 -15.73 -10.12
C VAL A 79 -12.26 -15.14 -11.41
N ARG A 80 -11.06 -14.53 -11.38
CA ARG A 80 -10.39 -14.01 -12.59
C ARG A 80 -8.94 -14.49 -12.68
N THR A 81 -8.71 -15.52 -13.50
CA THR A 81 -7.37 -16.08 -13.80
C THR A 81 -6.56 -15.27 -14.83
N ASP A 82 -7.15 -14.25 -15.45
CA ASP A 82 -6.51 -13.40 -16.47
C ASP A 82 -6.48 -11.94 -16.00
N THR A 83 -5.75 -11.68 -14.92
CA THR A 83 -5.55 -10.33 -14.39
C THR A 83 -4.23 -9.77 -14.88
N GLY A 84 -4.24 -8.53 -15.38
CA GLY A 84 -3.03 -7.82 -15.79
C GLY A 84 -2.01 -7.69 -14.64
N ALA A 85 -0.73 -7.54 -14.99
CA ALA A 85 0.36 -7.49 -14.00
C ALA A 85 0.15 -6.42 -12.91
N GLN A 86 -0.49 -5.29 -13.25
CA GLN A 86 -0.82 -4.23 -12.29
C GLN A 86 -1.81 -4.70 -11.22
N VAL A 87 -2.83 -5.46 -11.62
CA VAL A 87 -3.85 -6.01 -10.71
C VAL A 87 -3.23 -7.08 -9.81
N ALA A 88 -2.32 -7.90 -10.34
CA ALA A 88 -1.59 -8.90 -9.55
C ALA A 88 -0.70 -8.26 -8.48
N LEU A 89 0.03 -7.18 -8.83
CA LEU A 89 0.83 -6.41 -7.86
C LEU A 89 -0.05 -5.85 -6.73
N TYR A 90 -1.21 -5.30 -7.08
CA TYR A 90 -2.13 -4.76 -6.08
C TYR A 90 -2.74 -5.84 -5.19
N GLY A 91 -3.16 -6.96 -5.77
CA GLY A 91 -3.67 -8.10 -5.00
C GLY A 91 -2.65 -8.61 -3.99
N SER A 92 -1.39 -8.78 -4.42
CA SER A 92 -0.31 -9.19 -3.53
C SER A 92 -0.07 -8.18 -2.40
N ALA A 93 -0.11 -6.87 -2.69
CA ALA A 93 0.03 -5.83 -1.67
C ALA A 93 -1.09 -5.89 -0.61
N ILE A 94 -2.32 -6.18 -1.02
CA ILE A 94 -3.45 -6.37 -0.10
C ILE A 94 -3.27 -7.62 0.77
N GLU A 95 -2.83 -8.75 0.21
CA GLU A 95 -2.55 -9.97 0.98
C GLU A 95 -1.46 -9.74 2.05
N GLN A 96 -0.37 -9.08 1.67
CA GLN A 96 0.72 -8.74 2.58
C GLN A 96 0.29 -7.77 3.68
N LEU A 97 -0.61 -6.83 3.36
CA LEU A 97 -1.19 -5.92 4.36
C LEU A 97 -2.05 -6.67 5.37
N ILE A 98 -2.89 -7.60 4.92
CA ILE A 98 -3.67 -8.47 5.81
C ILE A 98 -2.73 -9.28 6.71
N GLU A 99 -1.68 -9.90 6.15
CA GLU A 99 -0.70 -10.66 6.93
C GLU A 99 0.00 -9.79 7.98
N LEU A 100 0.41 -8.57 7.60
CA LEU A 100 1.00 -7.61 8.52
C LEU A 100 0.07 -7.32 9.71
N ILE A 101 -1.21 -7.04 9.44
CA ILE A 101 -2.18 -6.68 10.49
C ILE A 101 -2.50 -7.90 11.38
N LEU A 102 -2.77 -9.06 10.80
CA LEU A 102 -3.02 -10.30 11.55
C LEU A 102 -1.81 -10.76 12.39
N GLY A 103 -0.60 -10.41 11.95
CA GLY A 103 0.62 -10.69 12.70
C GLY A 103 0.77 -9.88 13.98
N GLU A 104 0.02 -8.77 14.13
CA GLU A 104 0.02 -7.86 15.29
C GLU A 104 1.43 -7.45 15.75
N ALA A 105 2.38 -7.41 14.82
CA ALA A 105 3.79 -7.20 15.11
C ALA A 105 4.50 -6.53 13.94
N GLU A 106 5.60 -5.85 14.27
CA GLU A 106 6.49 -5.23 13.29
C GLU A 106 7.05 -6.27 12.32
N ARG A 107 6.77 -6.08 11.03
CA ARG A 107 7.23 -6.94 9.94
C ARG A 107 7.69 -6.09 8.77
N ALA A 108 8.82 -5.42 8.97
CA ALA A 108 9.36 -4.48 8.00
C ALA A 108 9.54 -5.08 6.59
N ALA A 109 9.78 -6.39 6.48
CA ALA A 109 9.87 -7.08 5.20
C ALA A 109 8.54 -7.09 4.43
N LEU A 110 7.39 -7.30 5.08
CA LEU A 110 6.08 -7.23 4.41
C LEU A 110 5.78 -5.80 3.95
N VAL A 111 6.09 -4.82 4.80
CA VAL A 111 5.91 -3.41 4.45
C VAL A 111 6.80 -3.01 3.27
N GLN A 112 8.04 -3.52 3.22
CA GLN A 112 8.96 -3.30 2.11
C GLN A 112 8.38 -3.86 0.81
N LEU A 113 7.86 -5.09 0.82
CA LEU A 113 7.26 -5.71 -0.37
C LEU A 113 6.07 -4.88 -0.90
N ILE A 114 5.20 -4.37 -0.03
CA ILE A 114 4.10 -3.46 -0.43
C ILE A 114 4.65 -2.15 -1.03
N SER A 115 5.73 -1.62 -0.45
CA SER A 115 6.44 -0.42 -0.91
C SER A 115 7.01 -0.61 -2.32
N GLU A 116 7.63 -1.76 -2.54
CA GLU A 116 8.24 -2.16 -3.81
C GLU A 116 7.16 -2.38 -4.88
N SER A 117 6.03 -3.01 -4.56
CA SER A 117 4.90 -3.12 -5.48
C SER A 117 4.45 -1.75 -6.02
N MET A 118 4.48 -0.71 -5.19
CA MET A 118 4.14 0.66 -5.62
C MET A 118 5.20 1.26 -6.56
N ILE A 119 6.49 1.00 -6.30
CA ILE A 119 7.60 1.40 -7.17
C ILE A 119 7.48 0.68 -8.52
N ASP A 120 7.31 -0.64 -8.51
CA ASP A 120 7.15 -1.45 -9.72
C ASP A 120 5.93 -1.00 -10.53
N LEU A 121 4.80 -0.70 -9.87
CA LEU A 121 3.61 -0.23 -10.58
C LEU A 121 3.87 1.08 -11.32
N VAL A 122 4.56 2.06 -10.71
CA VAL A 122 4.86 3.31 -11.42
C VAL A 122 5.81 3.07 -12.59
N GLY A 123 6.78 2.16 -12.45
CA GLY A 123 7.65 1.73 -13.55
C GLY A 123 6.88 1.11 -14.72
N MET A 124 5.79 0.39 -14.44
CA MET A 124 4.96 -0.23 -15.46
C MET A 124 4.05 0.76 -16.22
N ILE A 125 3.52 1.79 -15.55
CA ILE A 125 2.45 2.62 -16.13
C ILE A 125 2.94 3.96 -16.73
N TYR A 126 4.10 4.45 -16.30
CA TYR A 126 4.66 5.72 -16.79
C TYR A 126 5.69 5.48 -17.90
N VAL A 127 5.69 6.34 -18.93
CA VAL A 127 6.60 6.23 -20.09
C VAL A 127 8.08 6.34 -19.72
N ASP A 128 8.39 7.14 -18.69
CA ASP A 128 9.74 7.32 -18.17
C ASP A 128 9.86 6.55 -16.85
N ALA A 129 9.97 5.22 -16.98
CA ALA A 129 9.92 4.27 -15.87
C ALA A 129 10.98 4.58 -14.80
N ASP A 130 12.26 4.66 -15.20
CA ASP A 130 13.38 4.95 -14.29
C ASP A 130 13.14 6.24 -13.48
N THR A 131 12.69 7.31 -14.15
CA THR A 131 12.39 8.57 -13.48
C THR A 131 11.20 8.46 -12.54
N ALA A 132 10.18 7.67 -12.89
CA ALA A 132 9.00 7.48 -12.05
C ALA A 132 9.33 6.66 -10.80
N GLU A 133 10.10 5.59 -10.94
CA GLU A 133 10.59 4.74 -9.84
C GLU A 133 11.49 5.55 -8.88
N ASP A 134 12.46 6.31 -9.40
CA ASP A 134 13.33 7.17 -8.60
C ASP A 134 12.53 8.22 -7.81
N GLN A 135 11.53 8.83 -8.45
CA GLN A 135 10.66 9.81 -7.80
C GLN A 135 9.79 9.18 -6.73
N GLU A 136 9.31 7.97 -6.97
CA GLU A 136 8.54 7.19 -6.01
C GLU A 136 9.37 6.84 -4.79
N GLU A 137 10.54 6.24 -5.00
CA GLU A 137 11.43 5.86 -3.92
C GLU A 137 11.85 7.10 -3.10
N ALA A 138 12.17 8.20 -3.76
CA ALA A 138 12.49 9.45 -3.09
C ALA A 138 11.31 10.00 -2.28
N TRP A 139 10.07 9.86 -2.76
CA TRP A 139 8.89 10.25 -2.00
C TRP A 139 8.67 9.36 -0.78
N GLN A 140 8.76 8.03 -0.95
CA GLN A 140 8.60 7.05 0.12
C GLN A 140 9.63 7.26 1.23
N ARG A 141 10.91 7.47 0.88
CA ARG A 141 11.98 7.79 1.85
C ARG A 141 11.64 9.04 2.68
N ARG A 142 11.16 10.12 2.06
CA ARG A 142 10.73 11.34 2.77
C ARG A 142 9.52 11.11 3.67
N ALA A 143 8.56 10.29 3.21
CA ALA A 143 7.38 9.94 4.00
C ALA A 143 7.78 9.15 5.25
N LEU A 144 8.65 8.15 5.11
CA LEU A 144 9.22 7.37 6.22
C LEU A 144 9.99 8.25 7.21
N ASP A 145 10.85 9.15 6.72
CA ASP A 145 11.58 10.08 7.58
C ASP A 145 10.62 10.96 8.39
N ARG A 146 9.52 11.45 7.79
CA ARG A 146 8.49 12.22 8.53
C ARG A 146 7.70 11.36 9.52
N LEU A 147 7.33 10.13 9.14
CA LEU A 147 6.60 9.21 10.02
C LEU A 147 7.38 8.90 11.29
N GLN A 148 8.70 8.70 11.20
CA GLN A 148 9.55 8.45 12.36
C GLN A 148 9.41 9.55 13.42
N HIS A 149 9.35 10.81 12.99
CA HIS A 149 9.26 11.98 13.88
C HIS A 149 7.83 12.38 14.27
N THR A 150 6.81 11.67 13.75
CA THR A 150 5.40 11.99 13.99
C THR A 150 4.85 11.15 15.14
N PRO A 151 4.12 11.72 16.13
CA PRO A 151 3.47 10.94 17.18
C PRO A 151 2.44 9.95 16.59
N GLY A 152 2.41 8.70 17.07
CA GLY A 152 1.61 7.62 16.45
C GLY A 152 0.13 7.95 16.21
N ARG A 153 -0.56 8.55 17.18
CA ARG A 153 -1.99 8.93 17.08
C ARG A 153 -2.32 10.00 16.03
N THR A 154 -1.31 10.61 15.41
CA THR A 154 -1.49 11.64 14.37
C THR A 154 -1.26 11.12 12.96
N VAL A 155 -0.89 9.84 12.83
CA VAL A 155 -0.65 9.20 11.54
C VAL A 155 -1.99 8.73 10.96
N THR A 156 -2.59 9.58 10.14
CA THR A 156 -3.87 9.33 9.45
C THR A 156 -3.69 9.44 7.94
N ARG A 157 -4.73 9.12 7.15
CA ARG A 157 -4.76 9.43 5.71
C ARG A 157 -4.37 10.88 5.40
N ALA A 158 -4.87 11.83 6.20
CA ALA A 158 -4.62 13.26 6.03
C ALA A 158 -3.14 13.63 6.21
N PHE A 159 -2.39 12.90 7.05
CA PHE A 159 -0.95 13.08 7.18
C PHE A 159 -0.26 12.87 5.82
N PHE A 160 -0.58 11.80 5.11
CA PHE A 160 0.04 11.51 3.81
C PHE A 160 -0.43 12.46 2.71
N GLN A 161 -1.69 12.89 2.75
CA GLN A 161 -2.21 13.92 1.83
C GLN A 161 -1.51 15.27 1.99
N SER A 162 -0.97 15.56 3.18
CA SER A 162 -0.17 16.77 3.43
C SER A 162 1.25 16.69 2.84
N LEU A 163 1.71 15.50 2.46
CA LEU A 163 3.01 15.31 1.83
C LEU A 163 2.91 15.70 0.36
N ARG A 164 3.81 16.58 -0.08
CA ARG A 164 3.89 16.94 -1.50
C ARG A 164 4.32 15.72 -2.32
N GLU A 165 3.40 15.17 -3.10
CA GLU A 165 3.68 14.21 -4.16
C GLU A 165 4.50 14.88 -5.28
N TYR A 166 5.27 14.09 -6.03
CA TYR A 166 6.01 14.59 -7.19
C TYR A 166 5.05 14.95 -8.34
N VAL A 167 5.47 15.88 -9.21
CA VAL A 167 4.65 16.31 -10.34
C VAL A 167 4.69 15.22 -11.41
N ARG A 168 3.57 14.52 -11.57
CA ARG A 168 3.40 13.45 -12.56
C ARG A 168 3.37 14.05 -13.96
N GLY A 169 4.36 13.74 -14.80
CA GLY A 169 4.24 13.94 -16.23
C GLY A 169 3.19 12.98 -16.76
N ARG A 170 1.93 13.40 -16.88
CA ARG A 170 0.83 12.52 -17.34
C ARG A 170 1.08 12.09 -18.79
N ARG A 171 1.76 10.96 -18.97
CA ARG A 171 1.76 10.17 -20.21
C ARG A 171 1.78 8.70 -19.78
N TYR A 172 0.64 8.05 -19.91
CA TYR A 172 0.51 6.61 -19.74
C TYR A 172 1.17 5.91 -20.93
N VAL A 173 1.78 4.75 -20.70
CA VAL A 173 2.20 3.86 -21.79
C VAL A 173 0.94 3.43 -22.54
N SER A 174 0.85 3.78 -23.82
CA SER A 174 -0.27 3.47 -24.72
C SER A 174 -0.16 2.08 -25.33
#